data_AF-A0A699RSG3-F1
#
_entry.id   AF-A0A699RSG3-F1
#
_cell.length_a   1.000
_cell.length_b   1.000
_cell.length_c   1.000
_cell.angle_alpha   90.00
_cell.angle_beta   90.00
_cell.angle_gamma   90.00
#
_symmetry.space_group_name_H-M   'P 1'
#
loop_
_entity.id
_entity.type
_entity.pdbx_description
1 polymer ?
#
loop_
_entity_poly.entity_id
_entity_poly.type
_entity_poly.pdbx_seq_one_letter_code
_entity_poly.pdbx_strand_id
1 'polypeptide(L)' 'PQVFINGKHLGGSDDTIEAYQSGELAKLLGIASSHQTEL' A
#
# COMPACT_ATOMS: atom_id res chain seq x y z
N PRO A 1 -3.50 12.11 10.39
CA PRO A 1 -4.59 11.09 10.39
C PRO A 1 -4.03 9.77 10.91
N GLN A 2 -4.87 8.86 11.39
CA GLN A 2 -4.47 7.49 11.66
C GLN A 2 -5.07 6.57 10.59
N VAL A 3 -4.22 5.79 9.92
CA VAL A 3 -4.59 4.97 8.77
C VAL A 3 -4.60 3.50 9.15
N PHE A 4 -5.65 2.81 8.70
CA PHE A 4 -5.84 1.38 8.88
C PHE A 4 -6.19 0.74 7.53
N ILE A 5 -5.64 -0.45 7.26
CA ILE A 5 -5.94 -1.26 6.08
C ILE A 5 -6.36 -2.65 6.58
N ASN A 6 -7.55 -3.11 6.18
CA ASN A 6 -8.11 -4.40 6.60
C ASN A 6 -8.08 -4.60 8.13
N GLY A 7 -8.41 -3.54 8.88
CA GLY A 7 -8.40 -3.56 10.35
C GLY A 7 -7.02 -3.54 11.00
N LYS A 8 -5.92 -3.52 10.22
CA LYS A 8 -4.55 -3.40 10.73
C LYS A 8 -4.08 -1.95 10.67
N HIS A 9 -3.39 -1.52 11.73
CA HIS A 9 -2.83 -0.18 11.83
C HIS A 9 -1.62 -0.04 10.91
N LEU A 10 -1.66 0.95 10.01
CA LEU A 10 -0.55 1.29 9.12
C LEU A 10 0.34 2.38 9.75
N GLY A 11 -0.29 3.45 10.26
CA GLY A 11 0.45 4.61 10.77
C GLY A 11 -0.22 5.94 10.46
N GLY A 12 0.54 7.02 10.62
CA GLY A 12 0.16 8.40 10.40
C GLY A 12 0.15 8.82 8.93
N SER A 13 0.18 10.13 8.66
CA SER A 13 0.38 10.64 7.29
C SER A 13 1.75 10.27 6.75
N ASP A 14 2.80 10.40 7.56
CA ASP A 14 4.18 10.17 7.14
C ASP A 14 4.39 8.70 6.75
N ASP A 15 3.91 7.77 7.57
CA ASP A 15 3.95 6.32 7.29
C ASP A 15 3.18 5.98 6.01
N THR A 16 2.05 6.66 5.76
CA THR A 16 1.26 6.45 4.55
C THR A 16 2.00 6.93 3.30
N ILE A 17 2.72 8.05 3.39
CA ILE A 17 3.56 8.58 2.31
C ILE A 17 4.73 7.63 2.04
N GLU A 18 5.40 7.12 3.08
CA GLU A 18 6.48 6.16 2.95
C GLU A 18 6.00 4.84 2.31
N ALA A 19 4.86 4.32 2.75
CA ALA A 19 4.24 3.13 2.17
C ALA A 19 3.88 3.35 0.69
N TYR A 20 3.42 4.55 0.32
CA TYR A 20 3.17 4.90 -1.08
C TYR A 20 4.47 4.94 -1.89
N GLN A 21 5.50 5.64 -1.40
CA GLN A 21 6.79 5.80 -2.09
C GLN A 21 7.54 4.48 -2.29
N SER A 22 7.44 3.56 -1.33
CA SER A 22 8.04 2.22 -1.40
C SER A 22 7.25 1.22 -2.24
N GLY A 23 6.03 1.57 -2.66
CA GLY A 23 5.09 0.66 -3.32
C GLY A 23 4.45 -0.36 -2.37
N GLU A 24 4.73 -0.31 -1.08
CA GLU A 24 4.14 -1.21 -0.07
C GLU A 24 2.64 -0.99 0.06
N LEU A 25 2.18 0.26 -0.02
CA LEU A 25 0.76 0.59 0.04
C LEU A 25 -0.03 -0.11 -1.08
N ALA A 26 0.56 -0.23 -2.27
CA ALA A 26 -0.06 -0.93 -3.38
C ALA A 26 -0.19 -2.44 -3.14
N LYS A 27 0.78 -3.05 -2.46
CA LYS A 27 0.71 -4.46 -2.05
C LYS A 27 -0.34 -4.68 -0.97
N LEU A 28 -0.37 -3.82 0.06
CA LEU A 28 -1.34 -3.88 1.16
C LEU A 28 -2.78 -3.74 0.68
N LEU A 29 -3.00 -2.90 -0.34
CA LEU A 29 -4.32 -2.71 -0.97
C LEU A 29 -4.64 -3.78 -2.02
N GLY A 30 -3.72 -4.68 -2.36
CA GLY A 30 -3.91 -5.69 -3.40
C GLY A 30 -4.03 -5.12 -4.82
N ILE A 31 -3.56 -3.88 -5.04
CA ILE A 31 -3.57 -3.18 -6.34
C ILE A 31 -2.23 -3.33 -7.08
N ALA A 32 -1.22 -3.94 -6.45
CA ALA A 32 0.01 -4.32 -7.13
C ALA A 32 -0.36 -5.30 -8.26
N SER A 33 -0.43 -4.76 -9.48
CA SER A 33 -0.78 -5.50 -10.68
C SER A 33 0.09 -6.75 -10.76
N SER A 34 -0.56 -7.92 -10.85
CA SER A 34 0.07 -9.08 -11.45
C SER A 34 0.32 -8.71 -12.91
N HIS A 35 1.46 -8.07 -13.22
CA HIS A 35 1.98 -8.07 -14.58
C HIS A 35 2.40 -9.50 -14.92
N GLN A 36 1.43 -10.38 -15.17
CA GLN A 36 1.60 -11.36 -16.23
C GLN A 36 1.56 -10.55 -17.51
N THR A 37 2.75 -10.19 -17.99
CA THR A 37 2.95 -9.79 -19.37
C THR A 37 2.49 -10.96 -20.25
N GLU A 38 1.25 -10.91 -20.73
CA GLU A 38 0.88 -11.54 -21.99
C GLU A 38 1.31 -10.59 -23.11
N LEU A 39 2.53 -10.78 -23.61
CA LEU A 39 3.01 -10.33 -24.92
C LEU A 39 3.80 -11.47 -25.56
#